data_AF-A0A3C1LD23-F1
#
_entry.id   AF-A0A3C1LD23-F1
#
_cell.length_a   1.000
_cell.length_b   1.000
_cell.length_c   1.000
_cell.angle_alpha   90.00
_cell.angle_beta   90.00
_cell.angle_gamma   90.00
#
_symmetry.space_group_name_H-M   'P 1'
#
loop_
_entity.id
_entity.type
_entity.pdbx_description
1 polymer ?
#
loop_
_entity_poly.entity_id
_entity_poly.type
_entity_poly.pdbx_seq_one_letter_code
_entity_poly.pdbx_strand_id
1 'polypeptide(L)' 'SILSGAHNTVFPKVIALMKEKGMNDVLLTGGGIIPEDDMQALQSLGVGKLFAPGTATAEIANYITDWVRTHRNF' A
#
# COMPACT_ATOMS: atom_id res chain seq x y z
N SER A 1 -2.87 -12.56 -7.03
CA SER A 1 -2.80 -12.96 -5.62
C SER A 1 -1.38 -13.40 -5.28
N ILE A 2 -0.69 -12.67 -4.41
CA ILE A 2 0.65 -13.05 -3.94
C ILE A 2 0.45 -14.12 -2.86
N LEU A 3 0.89 -15.35 -3.16
CA LEU A 3 0.85 -16.47 -2.23
C LEU A 3 1.73 -16.15 -1.01
N SER A 4 1.19 -16.38 0.18
CA SER A 4 1.82 -16.38 1.51
C SER A 4 3.34 -16.07 1.53
N GLY A 5 3.71 -14.84 1.94
CA GLY A 5 5.09 -14.49 2.31
C GLY A 5 5.79 -13.43 1.45
N ALA A 6 5.35 -13.14 0.22
CA ALA A 6 6.07 -12.17 -0.61
C ALA A 6 5.69 -10.69 -0.38
N HIS A 7 4.73 -10.38 0.49
CA HIS A 7 4.38 -8.98 0.80
C HIS A 7 5.56 -8.23 1.45
N ASN A 8 6.27 -8.84 2.41
CA ASN A 8 7.43 -8.19 3.04
C ASN A 8 8.61 -7.93 2.10
N THR A 9 8.69 -8.62 0.96
CA THR A 9 9.81 -8.44 0.02
C THR A 9 9.40 -7.61 -1.20
N VAL A 10 8.16 -7.77 -1.67
CA VAL A 10 7.67 -7.10 -2.87
C VAL A 10 7.32 -5.65 -2.57
N PHE A 11 6.66 -5.33 -1.46
CA PHE A 11 6.30 -3.94 -1.15
C PHE A 11 7.53 -3.01 -1.05
N PRO A 12 8.59 -3.36 -0.28
CA PRO A 12 9.80 -2.53 -0.22
C PRO A 12 10.50 -2.40 -1.57
N LYS A 13 10.52 -3.47 -2.37
CA LYS A 13 11.17 -3.45 -3.69
C LYS A 13 10.39 -2.59 -4.69
N VAL A 14 9.06 -2.68 -4.68
CA VAL A 14 8.20 -1.87 -5.54
C VAL A 14 8.30 -0.40 -5.16
N ILE A 15 8.24 -0.05 -3.87
CA ILE A 15 8.36 1.36 -3.46
C ILE A 15 9.74 1.94 -3.76
N ALA A 16 10.81 1.16 -3.63
CA ALA A 16 12.16 1.57 -4.01
C ALA A 16 12.24 1.87 -5.51
N LEU A 17 11.71 0.99 -6.36
CA LEU A 17 11.67 1.19 -7.81
C LEU A 17 10.78 2.38 -8.22
N MET A 18 9.66 2.60 -7.52
CA MET A 18 8.80 3.76 -7.74
C MET A 18 9.51 5.06 -7.39
N LYS A 19 10.20 5.11 -6.25
CA LYS A 19 11.03 6.25 -5.84
C LYS A 19 12.17 6.51 -6.83
N GLU A 20 12.85 5.44 -7.29
CA GLU A 20 13.91 5.53 -8.30
C GLU A 20 13.39 6.12 -9.63
N LYS A 21 12.15 5.80 -10.02
CA LYS A 21 11.50 6.34 -11.21
C LYS A 21 10.82 7.70 -11.00
N GLY A 22 10.92 8.29 -9.81
CA GLY A 22 10.27 9.56 -9.48
C GLY A 22 8.74 9.50 -9.45
N MET A 23 8.15 8.31 -9.29
CA MET A 23 6.70 8.07 -9.25
C MET A 23 6.12 8.39 -7.87
N ASN A 24 6.15 9.67 -7.50
CA ASN A 24 5.65 10.16 -6.22
C ASN A 24 4.12 10.36 -6.21
N ASP A 25 3.46 10.24 -7.36
CA ASP A 25 2.02 10.43 -7.57
C ASP A 25 1.25 9.10 -7.63
N VAL A 26 1.86 7.99 -7.22
CA VAL A 26 1.27 6.65 -7.28
C VAL A 26 1.14 6.05 -5.89
N LEU A 27 -0.09 5.70 -5.51
CA LEU A 27 -0.39 5.00 -4.27
C LEU A 27 0.01 3.53 -4.37
N LEU A 28 0.96 3.12 -3.54
CA LEU A 28 1.22 1.70 -3.29
C LEU A 28 0.44 1.26 -2.05
N THR A 29 -0.64 0.52 -2.24
CA THR A 29 -1.46 -0.06 -1.16
C THR A 29 -1.62 -1.56 -1.36
N GLY A 30 -2.14 -2.27 -0.36
CA GLY A 30 -2.37 -3.70 -0.45
C GLY A 30 -3.15 -4.26 0.73
N GLY A 31 -3.34 -5.57 0.73
CA GLY A 31 -3.99 -6.26 1.82
C GLY A 31 -3.69 -7.74 1.85
N GLY A 32 -4.00 -8.36 2.98
CA GLY A 32 -3.74 -9.77 3.25
C GLY A 32 -3.52 -10.03 4.74
N ILE A 33 -3.11 -11.26 5.06
CA ILE A 33 -2.70 -11.64 6.41
C ILE A 33 -1.28 -11.07 6.62
N ILE A 34 -1.18 -9.86 7.17
CA ILE A 34 0.09 -9.16 7.44
C ILE A 34 0.14 -8.86 8.94
N PRO A 35 1.23 -9.21 9.66
CA PRO A 35 1.44 -8.82 11.05
C PRO A 35 1.42 -7.29 11.24
N GLU A 36 0.99 -6.83 12.41
CA GLU A 36 0.89 -5.39 12.70
C GLU A 36 2.26 -4.69 12.67
N ASP A 37 3.30 -5.35 13.16
CA ASP A 37 4.69 -4.88 13.09
C ASP A 37 5.16 -4.64 11.65
N ASP A 38 4.83 -5.57 10.75
CA ASP A 38 5.15 -5.46 9.32
C ASP A 38 4.38 -4.33 8.64
N MET A 39 3.10 -4.16 9.01
CA MET A 39 2.31 -3.04 8.50
C MET A 39 2.92 -1.69 8.90
N GLN A 40 3.39 -1.58 10.14
CA GLN A 40 4.01 -0.35 10.66
C GLN A 40 5.36 -0.06 9.97
N ALA A 41 6.16 -1.10 9.72
CA ALA A 41 7.41 -1.00 8.97
C ALA A 41 7.15 -0.55 7.52
N LEU A 42 6.18 -1.14 6.84
CA LEU A 42 5.83 -0.80 5.46
C LEU A 42 5.26 0.62 5.34
N GLN A 43 4.41 1.05 6.28
CA GLN A 43 3.93 2.44 6.32
C GLN A 43 5.09 3.43 6.49
N SER A 44 6.06 3.11 7.34
CA SER A 44 7.26 3.94 7.53
C SER A 44 8.12 4.05 6.28
N LEU A 45 8.10 3.04 5.39
CA LEU A 45 8.78 3.09 4.09
C LEU A 45 8.06 3.97 3.05
N GLY A 46 6.82 4.39 3.35
CA GLY A 46 5.95 5.18 2.48
C GLY A 46 4.91 4.34 1.74
N VAL A 47 4.71 3.07 2.11
CA VAL A 47 3.59 2.28 1.60
C VAL A 47 2.31 2.88 2.19
N GLY A 48 1.27 2.98 1.37
CA GLY A 48 -0.06 3.40 1.80
C GLY A 48 -0.68 2.42 2.79
N LYS A 49 -1.94 2.68 3.16
CA LYS A 49 -2.67 1.86 4.13
C LYS A 49 -2.71 0.41 3.65
N LEU A 50 -2.44 -0.52 4.58
CA LEU A 50 -2.54 -1.95 4.35
C LEU A 50 -3.81 -2.47 5.00
N PHE A 51 -4.50 -3.38 4.31
CA PHE A 51 -5.81 -3.88 4.71
C PHE A 51 -5.74 -5.32 5.18
N ALA A 52 -6.10 -5.54 6.45
CA ALA A 52 -6.16 -6.87 7.05
C ALA A 52 -7.32 -7.70 6.43
N PRO A 53 -7.26 -9.04 6.54
CA PRO A 53 -8.35 -9.89 6.06
C PRO A 53 -9.61 -9.61 6.88
N GLY A 54 -10.72 -9.31 6.20
CA GLY A 54 -11.97 -8.92 6.84
C GLY A 54 -12.25 -7.41 6.79
N THR A 55 -11.31 -6.59 6.29
CA THR A 55 -11.60 -5.17 6.01
C THR A 55 -12.74 -5.03 5.02
N ALA A 56 -13.71 -4.16 5.31
CA ALA A 56 -14.82 -3.88 4.43
C ALA A 56 -14.31 -3.28 3.10
N THR A 57 -14.77 -3.83 1.97
CA THR A 57 -14.40 -3.33 0.64
C THR A 57 -14.73 -1.84 0.46
N ALA A 58 -15.80 -1.37 1.10
CA ALA A 58 -16.17 0.05 1.11
C ALA A 58 -15.10 0.95 1.73
N GLU A 59 -14.42 0.49 2.79
CA GLU A 59 -13.33 1.24 3.43
C GLU A 59 -12.12 1.34 2.50
N ILE A 60 -11.78 0.24 1.82
CA ILE A 60 -10.70 0.19 0.82
C ILE A 60 -10.98 1.17 -0.32
N ALA A 61 -12.22 1.14 -0.87
CA ALA A 61 -12.63 2.00 -1.96
C ALA A 61 -12.61 3.50 -1.56
N ASN A 62 -13.12 3.81 -0.37
CA ASN A 62 -13.11 5.18 0.16
C ASN A 62 -11.68 5.69 0.35
N TYR A 63 -10.78 4.88 0.92
CA TYR A 63 -9.37 5.22 1.09
C TYR A 63 -8.68 5.54 -0.25
N ILE A 64 -8.86 4.67 -1.25
CA ILE A 64 -8.26 4.90 -2.59
C ILE A 64 -8.83 6.18 -3.21
N THR A 65 -10.15 6.39 -3.11
CA THR A 65 -10.81 7.57 -3.69
C THR A 65 -10.32 8.86 -3.03
N ASP A 66 -10.20 8.88 -1.71
CA ASP A 66 -9.72 10.03 -0.95
C ASP A 66 -8.25 10.34 -1.25
N TRP A 67 -7.42 9.30 -1.31
CA TRP A 67 -6.01 9.45 -1.67
C TRP A 67 -5.84 10.03 -3.09
N VAL A 68 -6.59 9.51 -4.06
CA VAL A 68 -6.53 10.02 -5.44
C VAL A 68 -6.98 11.49 -5.48
N ARG A 69 -8.03 11.86 -4.74
CA ARG A 69 -8.50 13.26 -4.67
C ARG A 69 -7.47 14.22 -4.07
N THR A 70 -6.68 13.76 -3.10
CA THR A 70 -5.70 14.60 -2.40
C THR A 70 -4.36 14.68 -3.13
N HIS A 71 -3.96 13.62 -3.85
CA HIS A 71 -2.62 13.52 -4.46
C HIS A 71 -2.63 13.67 -5.98
N ARG A 72 -3.77 13.47 -6.65
CA ARG A 72 -3.88 13.67 -8.10
C ARG A 72 -4.85 14.83 -8.38
N ASN A 73 -4.29 16.00 -8.66
CA ASN A 73 -5.03 17.08 -9.31
C ASN A 73 -5.23 16.69 -10.78
N PHE A 74 -6.49 16.47 -11.17
CA PHE A 74 -6.91 16.50 -12.58
C PHE A 74 -7.29 17.92 -12.96
#